data_AF-A0A7V9T0S0-F1
#
_entry.id   AF-A0A7V9T0S0-F1
#
_cell.length_a   1.000
_cell.length_b   1.000
_cell.length_c   1.000
_cell.angle_alpha   90.00
_cell.angle_beta   90.00
_cell.angle_gamma   90.00
#
_symmetry.space_group_name_H-M   'P 1'
#
loop_
_entity.id
_entity.type
_entity.pdbx_description
1 polymer ?
#
loop_
_entity_poly.entity_id
_entity_poly.type
_entity_poly.pdbx_seq_one_letter_code
_entity_poly.pdbx_strand_id
1 'polypeptide(L)'
;MTALPTADETRRAAGAASHGSVEWHRIDWEAANKNVRRLQARIVQATREGRWNKVKSLQRLLTHSFSGRVLAVRRVTENRGKKTAGVDGETWETPEKKAAAVHTLKRRGYRPQPLRRAYVPKGNGKMRPLGIPTMRDRAMQALYLLALDPVAETTADPSSYGFRKARSTADAIERSFKLLSKGDRAEWILEGDIRSCFDRISHHWLLLNVPMDRVVLRKWLKAGFLEGGHLSPTEAGTPQGGIISPVLANLALDGMERVLREHFPRTTRRGKRAKVNLARYADDFIVTGATREVLEEEVRPLLEDFLRERGLELSPEKTVVTHISEGFDFLGQNVRKYDGKLLIRPSKKSVKAFLREVRRRIKGNRGATAGTLIAELNPLIRGWVNYHRHVVSKTTFHTVDHAIVNALWAWAIRRHRNKPKRWIKDKYFHVHGPRRWVFTGTVKDASGDRKVVRLFAADQVRVGRHRIIRAEANPYDPDWEPYFEARRDHDMTRSLAGNWQLLRLWREQNGRCPLCHEPVTTQSGWHDHHIVWRSQGGNDGLENRVLLHPTCHLQVHSQGISVAKPRPAKRAFRKA
;
A
#
# COMPACT_ATOMS: atom_id res chain seq x y z
N MET A 1 -42.46 -19.74 22.95
CA MET A 1 -42.43 -20.66 21.80
C MET A 1 -42.00 -19.86 20.58
N THR A 2 -40.70 -19.72 20.40
CA THR A 2 -40.09 -19.02 19.27
C THR A 2 -39.97 -19.99 18.11
N ALA A 3 -40.69 -19.70 17.03
CA ALA A 3 -40.71 -20.53 15.83
C ALA A 3 -39.29 -20.74 15.30
N LEU A 4 -38.94 -22.02 15.08
CA LEU A 4 -37.70 -22.41 14.41
C LEU A 4 -37.74 -21.92 12.95
N PRO A 5 -36.63 -21.39 12.42
CA PRO A 5 -36.59 -20.94 11.03
C PRO A 5 -36.80 -22.13 10.09
N THR A 6 -37.60 -21.91 9.06
CA THR A 6 -37.92 -22.94 8.06
C THR A 6 -36.69 -23.29 7.23
N ALA A 7 -36.63 -24.52 6.70
CA ALA A 7 -35.50 -25.05 5.95
C ALA A 7 -35.09 -24.18 4.73
N ASP A 8 -35.96 -23.30 4.27
CA ASP A 8 -35.71 -22.39 3.14
C ASP A 8 -34.90 -21.13 3.54
N GLU A 9 -35.02 -20.64 4.78
CA GLU A 9 -34.21 -19.53 5.31
C GLU A 9 -32.75 -19.96 5.52
N THR A 10 -32.52 -21.20 5.93
CA THR A 10 -31.17 -21.79 6.00
C THR A 10 -30.52 -22.01 4.63
N ARG A 11 -31.30 -22.18 3.55
CA ARG A 11 -30.77 -22.35 2.19
C ARG A 11 -30.29 -21.04 1.57
N ARG A 12 -30.92 -19.90 1.86
CA ARG A 12 -30.45 -18.58 1.38
C ARG A 12 -29.15 -18.12 2.04
N ALA A 13 -28.87 -18.55 3.27
CA ALA A 13 -27.60 -18.29 3.96
C ALA A 13 -26.42 -19.14 3.41
N ALA A 14 -26.72 -20.18 2.64
CA ALA A 14 -25.75 -21.14 2.10
C ALA A 14 -25.59 -21.03 0.57
N GLY A 15 -25.23 -19.85 0.07
CA GLY A 15 -24.22 -19.67 -0.99
C GLY A 15 -24.35 -20.41 -2.34
N ALA A 16 -25.52 -20.91 -2.74
CA ALA A 16 -25.78 -21.32 -4.12
C ALA A 16 -26.43 -20.15 -4.86
N ALA A 17 -25.74 -19.60 -5.85
CA ALA A 17 -26.29 -18.53 -6.69
C ALA A 17 -27.44 -19.10 -7.53
N SER A 18 -28.68 -18.72 -7.21
CA SER A 18 -29.77 -18.78 -8.18
C SER A 18 -29.44 -17.85 -9.35
N HIS A 19 -29.90 -18.20 -10.55
CA HIS A 19 -29.70 -17.48 -11.81
C HIS A 19 -30.41 -16.10 -11.85
N GLY A 20 -30.28 -15.28 -10.81
CA GLY A 20 -30.79 -13.90 -10.79
C GLY A 20 -29.81 -12.93 -11.46
N SER A 21 -30.33 -11.93 -12.17
CA SER A 21 -29.55 -10.81 -12.68
C SER A 21 -28.86 -10.10 -11.51
N VAL A 22 -27.52 -10.06 -11.52
CA VAL A 22 -26.77 -9.32 -10.50
C VAL A 22 -26.98 -7.83 -10.76
N GLU A 23 -27.66 -7.14 -9.85
CA GLU A 23 -27.70 -5.69 -9.87
C GLU A 23 -26.56 -5.14 -9.01
N TRP A 24 -25.50 -4.65 -9.66
CA TRP A 24 -24.26 -4.20 -8.99
C TRP A 24 -24.50 -3.24 -7.83
N HIS A 25 -25.50 -2.38 -7.99
CA HIS A 25 -25.89 -1.33 -7.07
C HIS A 25 -26.72 -1.86 -5.89
N ARG A 26 -27.44 -2.98 -6.03
CA ARG A 26 -28.20 -3.63 -4.95
C ARG A 26 -27.40 -4.68 -4.17
N ILE A 27 -26.10 -4.84 -4.47
CA ILE A 27 -25.24 -5.78 -3.74
C ILE A 27 -25.14 -5.33 -2.27
N ASP A 28 -25.51 -6.21 -1.36
CA ASP A 28 -25.22 -6.06 0.06
C ASP A 28 -23.70 -6.27 0.30
N TRP A 29 -22.99 -5.15 0.32
CA TRP A 29 -21.54 -5.13 0.55
C TRP A 29 -21.16 -5.55 1.96
N GLU A 30 -22.01 -5.29 2.95
CA GLU A 30 -21.74 -5.67 4.34
C GLU A 30 -21.77 -7.20 4.47
N ALA A 31 -22.83 -7.84 3.96
CA ALA A 31 -22.93 -9.30 3.96
C ALA A 31 -21.80 -9.95 3.15
N ALA A 32 -21.44 -9.39 1.99
CA ALA A 32 -20.34 -9.89 1.18
C ALA A 32 -18.99 -9.82 1.92
N ASN A 33 -18.68 -8.68 2.55
CA ASN A 33 -17.45 -8.52 3.33
C ASN A 33 -17.42 -9.44 4.56
N LYS A 34 -18.51 -9.50 5.34
CA LYS A 34 -18.62 -10.40 6.50
C LYS A 34 -18.39 -11.86 6.12
N ASN A 35 -18.98 -12.34 5.03
CA ASN A 35 -18.81 -13.72 4.58
C ASN A 35 -17.35 -14.02 4.19
N VAL A 36 -16.73 -13.15 3.40
CA VAL A 36 -15.32 -13.32 3.01
C VAL A 36 -14.40 -13.25 4.22
N ARG A 37 -14.60 -12.29 5.13
CA ARG A 37 -13.83 -12.17 6.39
C ARG A 37 -13.94 -13.44 7.25
N ARG A 38 -15.15 -13.98 7.41
CA ARG A 38 -15.38 -15.24 8.13
C ARG A 38 -14.63 -16.42 7.51
N LEU A 39 -14.65 -16.54 6.18
CA LEU A 39 -13.90 -17.60 5.49
C LEU A 39 -12.39 -17.41 5.63
N GLN A 40 -11.88 -16.17 5.54
CA GLN A 40 -10.47 -15.85 5.74
C GLN A 40 -10.00 -16.21 7.16
N ALA A 41 -10.77 -15.89 8.20
CA ALA A 41 -10.47 -16.27 9.58
C ALA A 41 -10.40 -17.79 9.75
N ARG A 42 -11.33 -18.53 9.14
CA ARG A 42 -11.30 -20.01 9.15
C ARG A 42 -10.09 -20.58 8.41
N ILE A 43 -9.63 -19.91 7.34
CA ILE A 43 -8.39 -20.28 6.63
C ILE A 43 -7.19 -20.08 7.56
N VAL A 44 -7.08 -18.94 8.25
CA VAL A 44 -6.00 -18.69 9.22
C VAL A 44 -5.94 -19.79 10.28
N GLN A 45 -7.09 -20.12 10.88
CA GLN A 45 -7.15 -21.16 11.90
C GLN A 45 -6.71 -22.53 11.35
N ALA A 46 -7.21 -22.91 10.18
CA ALA A 46 -6.83 -24.19 9.55
C ALA A 46 -5.35 -24.23 9.16
N THR A 47 -4.76 -23.09 8.75
CA THR A 47 -3.33 -22.98 8.44
C THR A 47 -2.47 -23.13 9.70
N ARG A 48 -2.84 -22.49 10.81
CA ARG A 48 -2.14 -22.63 12.10
C ARG A 48 -2.15 -24.07 12.63
N GLU A 49 -3.26 -24.76 12.46
CA GLU A 49 -3.43 -26.16 12.86
C GLU A 49 -2.77 -27.16 11.89
N GLY A 50 -2.15 -26.70 10.79
CA GLY A 50 -1.53 -27.57 9.78
C GLY A 50 -2.54 -28.40 8.96
N ARG A 51 -3.85 -28.08 9.01
CA ARG A 51 -4.92 -28.83 8.35
C ARG A 51 -5.06 -28.44 6.87
N TRP A 52 -4.06 -28.77 6.05
CA TRP A 52 -3.97 -28.35 4.64
C TRP A 52 -5.15 -28.79 3.76
N ASN A 53 -5.78 -29.93 4.02
CA ASN A 53 -6.98 -30.35 3.30
C ASN A 53 -8.18 -29.42 3.58
N LYS A 54 -8.31 -28.96 4.83
CA LYS A 54 -9.33 -27.97 5.23
C LYS A 54 -9.03 -26.60 4.62
N VAL A 55 -7.76 -26.18 4.58
CA VAL A 55 -7.33 -24.95 3.88
C VAL A 55 -7.78 -24.99 2.41
N LYS A 56 -7.46 -26.06 1.68
CA LYS A 56 -7.87 -26.23 0.27
C LYS A 56 -9.39 -26.18 0.09
N SER A 57 -10.15 -26.85 0.98
CA SER A 57 -11.61 -26.83 0.95
C SER A 57 -12.17 -25.42 1.16
N LEU A 58 -11.65 -24.67 2.13
CA LEU A 58 -12.08 -23.29 2.42
C LEU A 58 -11.70 -22.32 1.31
N GLN A 59 -10.51 -22.45 0.71
CA GLN A 59 -10.11 -21.66 -0.46
C GLN A 59 -11.03 -21.91 -1.66
N ARG A 60 -11.40 -23.18 -1.89
CA ARG A 60 -12.37 -23.54 -2.93
C ARG A 60 -13.75 -22.95 -2.62
N LEU A 61 -14.22 -23.04 -1.38
CA LEU A 61 -15.49 -22.44 -0.96
C LEU A 61 -15.49 -20.91 -1.19
N LEU A 62 -14.43 -20.21 -0.80
CA LEU A 62 -14.30 -18.76 -0.99
C LEU A 62 -14.30 -18.38 -2.47
N THR A 63 -13.48 -19.06 -3.29
CA THR A 63 -13.36 -18.75 -4.72
C THR A 63 -14.62 -19.07 -5.52
N HIS A 64 -15.48 -19.99 -5.05
CA HIS A 64 -16.77 -20.28 -5.68
C HIS A 64 -17.93 -19.42 -5.14
N SER A 65 -17.75 -18.78 -3.98
CA SER A 65 -18.79 -17.95 -3.36
C SER A 65 -19.16 -16.73 -4.21
N PHE A 66 -20.42 -16.29 -4.11
CA PHE A 66 -20.86 -15.03 -4.70
C PHE A 66 -20.08 -13.85 -4.09
N SER A 67 -19.96 -13.82 -2.76
CA SER A 67 -19.25 -12.77 -2.01
C SER A 67 -17.80 -12.58 -2.46
N GLY A 68 -17.06 -13.67 -2.67
CA GLY A 68 -15.68 -13.61 -3.18
C GLY A 68 -15.61 -12.99 -4.58
N ARG A 69 -16.50 -13.41 -5.49
CA ARG A 69 -16.53 -12.93 -6.88
C ARG A 69 -16.87 -11.45 -6.97
N VAL A 70 -17.87 -10.97 -6.24
CA VAL A 70 -18.24 -9.54 -6.24
C VAL A 70 -17.14 -8.66 -5.66
N LEU A 71 -16.48 -9.08 -4.57
CA LEU A 71 -15.37 -8.32 -3.99
C LEU A 71 -14.14 -8.28 -4.91
N ALA A 72 -13.89 -9.36 -5.66
CA ALA A 72 -12.83 -9.40 -6.66
C ALA A 72 -13.08 -8.41 -7.80
N VAL A 73 -14.30 -8.38 -8.36
CA VAL A 73 -14.71 -7.39 -9.38
C VAL A 73 -14.63 -5.97 -8.82
N ARG A 74 -15.09 -5.76 -7.58
CA ARG A 74 -15.05 -4.45 -6.91
C ARG A 74 -13.62 -3.94 -6.81
N ARG A 75 -12.70 -4.80 -6.37
CA ARG A 75 -11.27 -4.44 -6.25
C ARG A 75 -10.69 -3.98 -7.58
N VAL A 76 -10.98 -4.64 -8.70
CA VAL A 76 -10.38 -4.26 -10.00
C VAL A 76 -11.03 -3.02 -10.64
N THR A 77 -12.29 -2.75 -10.31
CA THR A 77 -13.07 -1.64 -10.87
C THR A 77 -12.98 -0.34 -10.06
N GLU A 78 -12.58 -0.41 -8.78
CA GLU A 78 -12.46 0.77 -7.91
C GLU A 78 -11.02 1.27 -7.73
N ASN A 79 -10.03 0.46 -8.10
CA ASN A 79 -8.62 0.86 -8.03
C ASN A 79 -8.24 1.91 -9.10
N ARG A 80 -7.11 2.60 -8.88
CA ARG A 80 -6.59 3.61 -9.82
C ARG A 80 -6.36 3.07 -11.25
N GLY A 81 -6.06 1.77 -11.36
CA GLY A 81 -5.87 1.07 -12.63
C GLY A 81 -7.16 0.64 -13.36
N LYS A 82 -8.34 1.07 -12.90
CA LYS A 82 -9.64 0.69 -13.50
C LYS A 82 -9.80 1.07 -14.98
N LYS A 83 -9.08 2.12 -15.42
CA LYS A 83 -9.09 2.62 -16.80
C LYS A 83 -8.04 1.96 -17.70
N THR A 84 -7.17 1.14 -17.14
CA THR A 84 -6.08 0.51 -17.91
C THR A 84 -6.57 -0.81 -18.45
N ALA A 85 -6.80 -0.92 -19.76
CA ALA A 85 -7.20 -2.17 -20.40
C ALA A 85 -6.01 -3.13 -20.63
N GLY A 86 -6.32 -4.42 -20.76
CA GLY A 86 -5.37 -5.47 -21.15
C GLY A 86 -5.16 -5.52 -22.66
N VAL A 87 -4.86 -6.70 -23.20
CA VAL A 87 -4.74 -6.92 -24.65
C VAL A 87 -6.09 -6.89 -25.37
N ASP A 88 -7.18 -7.13 -24.65
CA ASP A 88 -8.57 -7.12 -25.13
C ASP A 88 -9.15 -5.71 -25.32
N GLY A 89 -8.49 -4.66 -24.81
CA GLY A 89 -9.02 -3.30 -24.86
C GLY A 89 -10.23 -3.05 -23.96
N GLU A 90 -10.68 -4.04 -23.17
CA GLU A 90 -11.90 -3.94 -22.38
C GLU A 90 -11.69 -3.29 -21.00
N THR A 91 -12.68 -2.49 -20.59
CA THR A 91 -12.83 -1.94 -19.23
C THR A 91 -14.24 -2.17 -18.70
N TRP A 92 -14.39 -2.23 -17.37
CA TRP A 92 -15.67 -2.44 -16.69
C TRP A 92 -16.11 -1.17 -15.96
N GLU A 93 -16.54 -0.18 -16.73
CA GLU A 93 -16.92 1.13 -16.18
C GLU A 93 -18.37 1.15 -15.66
N THR A 94 -19.28 0.52 -16.41
CA THR A 94 -20.72 0.53 -16.10
C THR A 94 -21.11 -0.56 -15.10
N PRO A 95 -22.17 -0.36 -14.29
CA PRO A 95 -22.69 -1.36 -13.36
C PRO A 95 -23.03 -2.71 -14.02
N GLU A 96 -23.57 -2.69 -15.24
CA GLU A 96 -24.01 -3.88 -15.99
C GLU A 96 -22.80 -4.73 -16.40
N LYS A 97 -21.74 -4.09 -16.90
CA LYS A 97 -20.49 -4.78 -17.23
C LYS A 97 -19.86 -5.41 -15.99
N LYS A 98 -19.92 -4.74 -14.84
CA LYS A 98 -19.41 -5.28 -13.56
C LYS A 98 -20.22 -6.48 -13.09
N ALA A 99 -21.54 -6.39 -13.16
CA ALA A 99 -22.44 -7.48 -12.83
C ALA A 99 -22.21 -8.71 -13.72
N ALA A 100 -22.16 -8.52 -15.05
CA ALA A 100 -21.86 -9.58 -16.00
C ALA A 100 -20.50 -10.23 -15.70
N ALA A 101 -19.48 -9.43 -15.40
CA ALA A 101 -18.15 -9.91 -15.05
C ALA A 101 -18.14 -10.89 -13.87
N VAL A 102 -18.98 -10.70 -12.84
CA VAL A 102 -19.10 -11.61 -11.68
C VAL A 102 -19.41 -13.04 -12.11
N HIS A 103 -20.26 -13.21 -13.13
CA HIS A 103 -20.62 -14.53 -13.66
C HIS A 103 -19.52 -15.16 -14.51
N THR A 104 -18.58 -14.37 -15.04
CA THR A 104 -17.44 -14.87 -15.85
C THR A 104 -16.32 -15.46 -15.00
N LEU A 105 -16.28 -15.16 -13.69
CA LEU A 105 -15.27 -15.63 -12.73
C LEU A 105 -15.50 -17.09 -12.33
N LYS A 106 -15.41 -18.00 -13.30
CA LYS A 106 -15.55 -19.45 -13.12
C LYS A 106 -14.20 -20.12 -13.33
N ARG A 107 -13.91 -21.14 -12.52
CA ARG A 107 -12.72 -21.99 -12.69
C ARG A 107 -12.75 -22.80 -13.99
N ARG A 108 -13.90 -23.45 -14.27
CA ARG A 108 -14.09 -24.28 -15.47
C ARG A 108 -14.19 -23.37 -16.70
N GLY A 109 -13.49 -23.74 -17.78
CA GLY A 109 -13.46 -22.95 -19.03
C GLY A 109 -12.59 -21.69 -18.97
N TYR A 110 -11.96 -21.38 -17.83
CA TYR A 110 -11.08 -20.22 -17.74
C TYR A 110 -9.78 -20.43 -18.52
N ARG A 111 -9.47 -19.50 -19.43
CA ARG A 111 -8.22 -19.39 -20.17
C ARG A 111 -7.75 -17.93 -20.05
N PRO A 112 -6.61 -17.66 -19.39
CA PRO A 112 -6.09 -16.30 -19.32
C PRO A 112 -5.60 -15.86 -20.69
N GLN A 113 -5.68 -14.55 -20.95
CA GLN A 113 -5.10 -13.98 -22.15
C GLN A 113 -3.64 -13.56 -21.88
N PRO A 114 -2.82 -13.41 -22.94
CA PRO A 114 -1.48 -12.86 -22.81
C PRO A 114 -1.50 -11.47 -22.19
N LEU A 115 -0.45 -11.14 -21.43
CA LEU A 115 -0.34 -9.83 -20.79
C LEU A 115 0.07 -8.76 -21.79
N ARG A 116 -0.49 -7.55 -21.69
CA ARG A 116 -0.05 -6.43 -22.52
C ARG A 116 1.24 -5.84 -21.95
N ARG A 117 2.31 -5.78 -22.76
CA ARG A 117 3.57 -5.16 -22.34
C ARG A 117 3.46 -3.64 -22.31
N ALA A 118 3.89 -3.02 -21.22
CA ALA A 118 4.00 -1.57 -21.05
C ALA A 118 5.29 -1.22 -20.32
N TYR A 119 5.87 -0.05 -20.59
CA TYR A 119 7.14 0.35 -20.00
C TYR A 119 6.99 1.52 -19.04
N VAL A 120 7.62 1.41 -17.86
CA VAL A 120 7.69 2.47 -16.86
C VAL A 120 9.14 2.87 -16.64
N PRO A 121 9.49 4.17 -16.69
CA PRO A 121 10.86 4.61 -16.48
C PRO A 121 11.34 4.32 -15.06
N LYS A 122 12.55 3.75 -14.93
CA LYS A 122 13.27 3.64 -13.65
C LYS A 122 14.04 4.93 -13.38
N GLY A 123 14.37 5.17 -12.11
CA GLY A 123 15.15 6.34 -11.69
C GLY A 123 16.58 6.41 -12.25
N ASN A 124 17.09 5.30 -12.81
CA ASN A 124 18.40 5.22 -13.49
C ASN A 124 18.32 5.36 -15.01
N GLY A 125 17.16 5.73 -15.57
CA GLY A 125 16.96 5.91 -17.01
C GLY A 125 16.62 4.62 -17.78
N LYS A 126 16.82 3.43 -17.19
CA LYS A 126 16.38 2.16 -17.80
C LYS A 126 14.86 2.04 -17.74
N MET A 127 14.24 1.28 -18.65
CA MET A 127 12.80 1.00 -18.60
C MET A 127 12.52 -0.29 -17.80
N ARG A 128 11.45 -0.29 -17.00
CA ARG A 128 10.90 -1.48 -16.35
C ARG A 128 9.70 -1.97 -17.18
N PRO A 129 9.73 -3.19 -17.70
CA PRO A 129 8.54 -3.75 -18.32
C PRO A 129 7.49 -4.09 -17.25
N LEU A 130 6.23 -3.85 -17.59
CA LEU A 130 5.04 -4.28 -16.86
C LEU A 130 4.19 -5.13 -17.80
N GLY A 131 3.68 -6.24 -17.29
CA GLY A 131 2.63 -7.02 -17.92
C GLY A 131 1.28 -6.63 -17.32
N ILE A 132 0.42 -6.05 -18.14
CA ILE A 132 -0.92 -5.63 -17.74
C ILE A 132 -1.92 -6.73 -18.17
N PRO A 133 -2.52 -7.47 -17.22
CA PRO A 133 -3.53 -8.47 -17.56
C PRO A 133 -4.87 -7.83 -17.93
N THR A 134 -5.74 -8.59 -18.59
CA THR A 134 -7.13 -8.22 -18.86
C THR A 134 -7.90 -7.92 -17.56
N MET A 135 -9.05 -7.25 -17.67
CA MET A 135 -9.93 -7.03 -16.51
C MET A 135 -10.37 -8.36 -15.88
N ARG A 136 -10.73 -9.34 -16.72
CA ARG A 136 -11.12 -10.69 -16.28
C ARG A 136 -9.98 -11.39 -15.54
N ASP A 137 -8.76 -11.33 -16.07
CA ASP A 137 -7.60 -11.98 -15.45
C ASP A 137 -7.21 -11.31 -14.14
N ARG A 138 -7.27 -9.98 -14.07
CA ARG A 138 -7.08 -9.25 -12.79
C ARG A 138 -8.14 -9.63 -11.77
N ALA A 139 -9.40 -9.77 -12.17
CA ALA A 139 -10.47 -10.16 -11.26
C ALA A 139 -10.30 -11.60 -10.78
N MET A 140 -9.90 -12.52 -11.65
CA MET A 140 -9.54 -13.89 -11.27
C MET A 140 -8.36 -13.89 -10.29
N GLN A 141 -7.29 -13.13 -10.56
CA GLN A 141 -6.17 -13.00 -9.63
C GLN A 141 -6.61 -12.40 -8.28
N ALA A 142 -7.47 -11.38 -8.28
CA ALA A 142 -8.01 -10.78 -7.07
C ALA A 142 -8.85 -11.79 -6.26
N LEU A 143 -9.65 -12.63 -6.92
CA LEU A 143 -10.47 -13.66 -6.30
C LEU A 143 -9.62 -14.72 -5.59
N TYR A 144 -8.60 -15.26 -6.27
CA TYR A 144 -7.69 -16.23 -5.65
C TYR A 144 -6.79 -15.58 -4.61
N LEU A 145 -6.43 -14.30 -4.77
CA LEU A 145 -5.70 -13.57 -3.74
C LEU A 145 -6.50 -13.47 -2.44
N LEU A 146 -7.84 -13.26 -2.48
CA LEU A 146 -8.66 -13.29 -1.26
C LEU A 146 -8.53 -14.61 -0.48
N ALA A 147 -8.29 -15.73 -1.18
CA ALA A 147 -8.12 -17.05 -0.60
C ALA A 147 -6.67 -17.38 -0.20
N LEU A 148 -5.68 -16.86 -0.94
CA LEU A 148 -4.26 -17.13 -0.72
C LEU A 148 -3.64 -16.23 0.36
N ASP A 149 -4.03 -14.96 0.40
CA ASP A 149 -3.42 -13.95 1.28
C ASP A 149 -3.48 -14.30 2.78
N PRO A 150 -4.58 -14.89 3.32
CA PRO A 150 -4.60 -15.33 4.72
C PRO A 150 -3.59 -16.45 5.02
N VAL A 151 -3.34 -17.34 4.06
CA VAL A 151 -2.33 -18.40 4.21
C VAL A 151 -0.94 -17.78 4.20
N ALA A 152 -0.65 -16.96 3.18
CA ALA A 152 0.64 -16.29 3.04
C ALA A 152 0.97 -15.44 4.26
N GLU A 153 0.00 -14.68 4.78
CA GLU A 153 0.19 -13.84 5.95
C GLU A 153 0.45 -14.66 7.23
N THR A 154 -0.12 -15.86 7.33
CA THR A 154 0.09 -16.75 8.49
C THR A 154 1.46 -17.43 8.45
N THR A 155 1.97 -17.74 7.26
CA THR A 155 3.27 -18.42 7.09
C THR A 155 4.45 -17.48 6.82
N ALA A 156 4.19 -16.18 6.64
CA ALA A 156 5.20 -15.21 6.26
C ALA A 156 6.22 -14.94 7.38
N ASP A 157 7.43 -14.56 6.97
CA ASP A 157 8.48 -14.19 7.91
C ASP A 157 8.07 -12.96 8.74
N PRO A 158 8.19 -12.97 10.08
CA PRO A 158 7.81 -11.83 10.91
C PRO A 158 8.58 -10.53 10.57
N SER A 159 9.80 -10.66 10.05
CA SER A 159 10.64 -9.53 9.62
C SER A 159 10.48 -9.15 8.15
N SER A 160 9.45 -9.66 7.47
CA SER A 160 9.05 -9.26 6.11
C SER A 160 7.92 -8.22 6.13
N TYR A 161 8.09 -7.10 5.45
CA TYR A 161 7.14 -5.97 5.47
C TYR A 161 6.56 -5.63 4.10
N GLY A 162 7.25 -5.97 3.01
CA GLY A 162 6.87 -5.58 1.66
C GLY A 162 5.58 -6.25 1.20
N PHE A 163 4.69 -5.50 0.55
CA PHE A 163 3.43 -6.00 -0.05
C PHE A 163 2.46 -6.74 0.88
N ARG A 164 2.64 -6.63 2.20
CA ARG A 164 1.76 -7.23 3.21
C ARG A 164 0.76 -6.22 3.75
N LYS A 165 -0.43 -6.68 4.07
CA LYS A 165 -1.51 -5.83 4.60
C LYS A 165 -1.09 -5.20 5.94
N ALA A 166 -1.39 -3.92 6.11
CA ALA A 166 -1.07 -3.12 7.29
C ALA A 166 0.44 -2.98 7.66
N ARG A 167 1.34 -3.41 6.78
CA ARG A 167 2.80 -3.22 6.91
C ARG A 167 3.29 -2.18 5.91
N SER A 168 4.31 -1.42 6.28
CA SER A 168 4.83 -0.29 5.52
C SER A 168 6.36 -0.26 5.52
N THR A 169 6.96 0.55 4.64
CA THR A 169 8.40 0.79 4.67
C THR A 169 8.86 1.37 6.01
N ALA A 170 8.00 2.15 6.68
CA ALA A 170 8.30 2.70 8.00
C ALA A 170 8.42 1.60 9.08
N ASP A 171 7.72 0.47 8.94
CA ASP A 171 7.87 -0.68 9.84
C ASP A 171 9.24 -1.33 9.66
N ALA A 172 9.69 -1.51 8.42
CA ALA A 172 11.02 -2.03 8.11
C ALA A 172 12.14 -1.12 8.65
N ILE A 173 11.99 0.21 8.49
CA ILE A 173 12.96 1.18 9.02
C ILE A 173 12.98 1.20 10.56
N GLU A 174 11.82 1.14 11.21
CA GLU A 174 11.75 1.07 12.68
C GLU A 174 12.32 -0.26 13.19
N ARG A 175 12.19 -1.35 12.41
CA ARG A 175 12.88 -2.62 12.69
C ARG A 175 14.40 -2.44 12.63
N SER A 176 14.93 -1.83 11.57
CA SER A 176 16.37 -1.53 11.46
C SER A 176 16.85 -0.67 12.63
N PHE A 177 16.06 0.35 13.02
CA PHE A 177 16.37 1.17 14.19
C PHE A 177 16.48 0.33 15.48
N LYS A 178 15.52 -0.55 15.74
CA LYS A 178 15.54 -1.43 16.93
C LYS A 178 16.70 -2.43 16.91
N LEU A 179 17.11 -2.89 15.74
CA LEU A 179 18.23 -3.82 15.57
C LEU A 179 19.59 -3.15 15.79
N LEU A 180 19.76 -1.88 15.43
CA LEU A 180 21.06 -1.21 15.32
C LEU A 180 21.31 -0.11 16.37
N SER A 181 20.28 0.32 17.11
CA SER A 181 20.36 1.56 17.92
C SER A 181 21.18 1.46 19.22
N LYS A 182 21.30 0.27 19.84
CA LYS A 182 22.02 0.12 21.12
C LYS A 182 23.52 -0.15 20.90
N GLY A 183 24.34 0.11 21.92
CA GLY A 183 25.81 -0.06 21.87
C GLY A 183 26.25 -1.52 21.67
N ASP A 184 25.51 -2.46 22.24
CA ASP A 184 25.77 -3.90 22.20
C ASP A 184 25.28 -4.60 20.91
N ARG A 185 24.79 -3.84 19.93
CA ARG A 185 24.18 -4.40 18.70
C ARG A 185 25.21 -4.78 17.65
N ALA A 186 24.71 -5.35 16.55
CA ALA A 186 25.51 -5.65 15.37
C ALA A 186 26.00 -4.35 14.73
N GLU A 187 27.22 -4.37 14.22
CA GLU A 187 27.88 -3.22 13.59
C GLU A 187 28.08 -3.42 12.09
N TRP A 188 28.00 -4.66 11.62
CA TRP A 188 28.10 -5.02 10.22
C TRP A 188 26.72 -5.34 9.63
N ILE A 189 26.50 -4.90 8.40
CA ILE A 189 25.24 -5.05 7.67
C ILE A 189 25.54 -5.56 6.27
N LEU A 190 24.89 -6.66 5.91
CA LEU A 190 24.79 -7.14 4.53
C LEU A 190 23.58 -6.46 3.90
N GLU A 191 23.81 -5.58 2.95
CA GLU A 191 22.79 -5.02 2.06
C GLU A 191 22.50 -6.05 0.98
N GLY A 192 21.27 -6.55 0.89
CA GLY A 192 20.88 -7.59 -0.05
C GLY A 192 19.80 -7.11 -1.02
N ASP A 193 20.03 -7.35 -2.32
CA ASP A 193 19.06 -7.11 -3.39
C ASP A 193 19.00 -8.32 -4.31
N ILE A 194 17.79 -8.73 -4.70
CA ILE A 194 17.58 -9.91 -5.55
C ILE A 194 17.48 -9.49 -7.00
N ARG A 195 18.30 -10.10 -7.86
CA ARG A 195 18.34 -9.78 -9.29
C ARG A 195 17.02 -10.14 -9.96
N SER A 196 16.31 -9.13 -10.46
CA SER A 196 15.08 -9.27 -11.24
C SER A 196 14.08 -10.25 -10.61
N CYS A 197 13.82 -10.09 -9.29
CA CYS A 197 13.04 -11.04 -8.49
C CYS A 197 11.77 -11.53 -9.19
N PHE A 198 10.90 -10.62 -9.64
CA PHE A 198 9.64 -11.01 -10.30
C PHE A 198 9.84 -11.74 -11.63
N ASP A 199 10.94 -11.52 -12.35
CA ASP A 199 11.12 -12.05 -13.71
C ASP A 199 11.80 -13.43 -13.71
N ARG A 200 12.44 -13.85 -12.61
CA ARG A 200 13.27 -15.07 -12.56
C ARG A 200 12.75 -16.20 -11.68
N ILE A 201 11.75 -15.96 -10.82
CA ILE A 201 11.21 -17.00 -9.92
C ILE A 201 10.83 -18.26 -10.72
N SER A 202 11.29 -19.42 -10.28
CA SER A 202 11.00 -20.71 -10.91
C SER A 202 9.50 -21.03 -10.89
N HIS A 203 8.92 -21.27 -12.07
CA HIS A 203 7.53 -21.74 -12.18
C HIS A 203 7.33 -23.09 -11.50
N HIS A 204 8.32 -23.98 -11.59
CA HIS A 204 8.28 -25.28 -10.95
C HIS A 204 8.17 -25.14 -9.43
N TRP A 205 9.03 -24.30 -8.84
CA TRP A 205 9.00 -24.04 -7.40
C TRP A 205 7.66 -23.45 -6.95
N LEU A 206 7.11 -22.46 -7.68
CA LEU A 206 5.82 -21.86 -7.37
C LEU A 206 4.67 -22.88 -7.42
N LEU A 207 4.64 -23.75 -8.44
CA LEU A 207 3.58 -24.75 -8.59
C LEU A 207 3.59 -25.81 -7.49
N LEU A 208 4.77 -26.13 -6.95
CA LEU A 208 4.91 -27.08 -5.85
C LEU A 208 4.53 -26.47 -4.51
N ASN A 209 5.03 -25.27 -4.22
CA ASN A 209 5.05 -24.70 -2.87
C ASN A 209 3.91 -23.71 -2.57
N VAL A 210 3.27 -23.11 -3.59
CA VAL A 210 2.17 -22.16 -3.35
C VAL A 210 0.88 -22.92 -3.03
N PRO A 211 0.26 -22.70 -1.86
CA PRO A 211 -0.95 -23.41 -1.43
C PRO A 211 -2.20 -22.81 -2.09
N MET A 212 -2.35 -23.03 -3.39
CA MET A 212 -3.52 -22.62 -4.17
C MET A 212 -3.85 -23.63 -5.29
N ASP A 213 -4.86 -23.32 -6.09
CA ASP A 213 -5.18 -24.13 -7.27
C ASP A 213 -4.05 -24.09 -8.31
N ARG A 214 -3.33 -25.22 -8.41
CA ARG A 214 -2.19 -25.40 -9.33
C ARG A 214 -2.56 -25.26 -10.80
N VAL A 215 -3.78 -25.62 -11.19
CA VAL A 215 -4.22 -25.52 -12.60
C VAL A 215 -4.38 -24.06 -12.99
N VAL A 216 -4.99 -23.25 -12.11
CA VAL A 216 -5.16 -21.82 -12.36
C VAL A 216 -3.82 -21.09 -12.29
N LEU A 217 -2.98 -21.40 -11.30
CA LEU A 217 -1.64 -20.82 -11.19
C LEU A 217 -0.79 -21.12 -12.43
N ARG A 218 -0.76 -22.37 -12.91
CA ARG A 218 -0.02 -22.77 -14.11
C ARG A 218 -0.47 -21.98 -15.33
N LYS A 219 -1.78 -21.80 -15.51
CA LYS A 219 -2.34 -21.02 -16.62
C LYS A 219 -1.84 -19.58 -16.60
N TRP A 220 -1.76 -18.93 -15.44
CA TRP A 220 -1.24 -17.57 -15.34
C TRP A 220 0.25 -17.49 -15.65
N LEU A 221 1.05 -18.41 -15.10
CA LEU A 221 2.49 -18.42 -15.30
C LEU A 221 2.86 -18.68 -16.77
N LYS A 222 2.04 -19.45 -17.50
CA LYS A 222 2.24 -19.78 -18.93
C LYS A 222 1.46 -18.88 -19.90
N ALA A 223 0.80 -17.82 -19.45
CA ALA A 223 -0.05 -16.98 -20.30
C ALA A 223 0.74 -16.20 -21.37
N GLY A 224 2.04 -15.97 -21.16
CA GLY A 224 2.86 -15.18 -22.08
C GLY A 224 2.56 -13.68 -22.02
N PHE A 225 3.21 -12.90 -22.88
CA PHE A 225 2.94 -11.48 -23.05
C PHE A 225 2.92 -11.10 -24.53
N LEU A 226 2.15 -10.06 -24.85
CA LEU A 226 2.04 -9.48 -26.17
C LEU A 226 2.86 -8.18 -26.23
N GLU A 227 3.78 -8.09 -27.16
CA GLU A 227 4.64 -6.93 -27.41
C GLU A 227 4.78 -6.68 -28.91
N GLY A 228 4.43 -5.46 -29.37
CA GLY A 228 4.52 -5.10 -30.79
C GLY A 228 3.74 -6.05 -31.72
N GLY A 229 2.61 -6.60 -31.27
CA GLY A 229 1.81 -7.58 -32.01
C GLY A 229 2.31 -9.03 -31.93
N HIS A 230 3.46 -9.29 -31.31
CA HIS A 230 4.05 -10.62 -31.21
C HIS A 230 3.77 -11.24 -29.84
N LEU A 231 3.31 -12.50 -29.84
CA LEU A 231 3.12 -13.28 -28.63
C LEU A 231 4.44 -13.94 -28.22
N SER A 232 4.94 -13.60 -27.04
CA SER A 232 6.13 -14.20 -26.47
C SER A 232 5.79 -15.08 -25.27
N PRO A 233 6.39 -16.28 -25.14
CA PRO A 233 6.18 -17.14 -24.00
C PRO A 233 6.80 -16.54 -22.73
N THR A 234 6.35 -17.01 -21.57
CA THR A 234 6.97 -16.70 -20.27
C THR A 234 7.51 -18.00 -19.68
N GLU A 235 8.83 -18.09 -19.59
CA GLU A 235 9.52 -19.31 -19.14
C GLU A 235 9.79 -19.32 -17.63
N ALA A 236 9.99 -18.14 -17.04
CA ALA A 236 10.21 -17.93 -15.62
C ALA A 236 9.52 -16.64 -15.14
N GLY A 237 9.45 -16.48 -13.82
CA GLY A 237 8.90 -15.31 -13.17
C GLY A 237 7.39 -15.29 -13.02
N THR A 238 6.91 -14.31 -12.26
CA THR A 238 5.50 -13.95 -12.13
C THR A 238 5.31 -12.55 -12.74
N PRO A 239 4.29 -12.34 -13.59
CA PRO A 239 4.16 -11.11 -14.35
C PRO A 239 4.09 -9.87 -13.45
N GLN A 240 5.00 -8.91 -13.68
CA GLN A 240 5.01 -7.61 -13.01
C GLN A 240 3.79 -6.79 -13.43
N GLY A 241 2.79 -6.67 -12.56
CA GLY A 241 1.52 -5.99 -12.85
C GLY A 241 0.29 -6.84 -12.57
N GLY A 242 0.47 -8.15 -12.35
CA GLY A 242 -0.55 -9.01 -11.77
C GLY A 242 -0.84 -8.66 -10.31
N ILE A 243 -2.10 -8.76 -9.90
CA ILE A 243 -2.55 -8.43 -8.53
C ILE A 243 -2.02 -9.44 -7.51
N ILE A 244 -1.87 -10.71 -7.92
CA ILE A 244 -1.42 -11.80 -7.05
C ILE A 244 0.11 -11.92 -7.00
N SER A 245 0.82 -11.39 -8.01
CA SER A 245 2.27 -11.52 -8.16
C SER A 245 3.08 -11.12 -6.93
N PRO A 246 2.76 -10.02 -6.20
CA PRO A 246 3.49 -9.66 -4.99
C PRO A 246 3.42 -10.71 -3.87
N VAL A 247 2.27 -11.39 -3.73
CA VAL A 247 2.12 -12.47 -2.73
C VAL A 247 2.86 -13.72 -3.15
N LEU A 248 2.86 -14.05 -4.46
CA LEU A 248 3.68 -15.16 -4.98
C LEU A 248 5.18 -14.91 -4.76
N ALA A 249 5.65 -13.68 -4.98
CA ALA A 249 7.03 -13.29 -4.69
C ALA A 249 7.33 -13.39 -3.19
N ASN A 250 6.43 -12.90 -2.32
CA ASN A 250 6.64 -13.03 -0.88
C ASN A 250 6.70 -14.49 -0.42
N LEU A 251 5.79 -15.35 -0.89
CA LEU A 251 5.82 -16.78 -0.58
C LEU A 251 7.12 -17.45 -1.03
N ALA A 252 7.69 -17.03 -2.15
CA ALA A 252 9.00 -17.51 -2.59
C ALA A 252 10.14 -17.08 -1.66
N LEU A 253 10.08 -15.86 -1.12
CA LEU A 253 11.13 -15.29 -0.27
C LEU A 253 10.94 -15.58 1.23
N ASP A 254 9.75 -15.99 1.65
CA ASP A 254 9.47 -16.36 3.04
C ASP A 254 10.18 -17.69 3.37
N GLY A 255 10.76 -17.75 4.57
CA GLY A 255 11.66 -18.81 5.00
C GLY A 255 13.12 -18.37 5.12
N MET A 256 13.50 -17.21 4.55
CA MET A 256 14.83 -16.63 4.77
C MET A 256 15.10 -16.42 6.26
N GLU A 257 14.14 -15.84 6.99
CA GLU A 257 14.31 -15.59 8.43
C GLU A 257 14.46 -16.91 9.20
N ARG A 258 13.73 -17.95 8.79
CA ARG A 258 13.77 -19.27 9.40
C ARG A 258 15.14 -19.93 9.19
N VAL A 259 15.64 -19.97 7.97
CA VAL A 259 16.96 -20.55 7.64
C VAL A 259 18.07 -19.83 8.39
N LEU A 260 18.06 -18.50 8.44
CA LEU A 260 19.03 -17.73 9.23
C LEU A 260 18.94 -18.03 10.72
N ARG A 261 17.74 -18.24 11.27
CA ARG A 261 17.54 -18.53 12.70
C ARG A 261 17.95 -19.95 13.08
N GLU A 262 17.71 -20.91 12.20
CA GLU A 262 18.13 -22.31 12.37
C GLU A 262 19.66 -22.43 12.38
N HIS A 263 20.35 -21.71 11.49
CA HIS A 263 21.81 -21.70 11.41
C HIS A 263 22.47 -20.84 12.50
N PHE A 264 21.88 -19.68 12.83
CA PHE A 264 22.40 -18.73 13.82
C PHE A 264 21.41 -18.55 15.00
N PRO A 265 21.38 -19.50 15.95
CA PRO A 265 20.50 -19.39 17.10
C PRO A 265 20.85 -18.19 17.98
N ARG A 266 19.83 -17.62 18.62
CA ARG A 266 19.98 -16.42 19.48
C ARG A 266 20.89 -16.63 20.70
N THR A 267 21.06 -17.88 21.11
CA THR A 267 21.91 -18.27 22.24
C THR A 267 22.80 -19.39 21.75
N THR A 268 24.12 -19.16 21.75
CA THR A 268 25.11 -20.19 21.43
C THR A 268 25.67 -20.75 22.74
N ARG A 269 26.12 -22.00 22.73
CA ARG A 269 26.74 -22.68 23.89
C ARG A 269 27.99 -21.94 24.41
N ARG A 270 28.59 -21.06 23.57
CA ARG A 270 29.77 -20.24 23.86
C ARG A 270 29.45 -18.77 24.20
N GLY A 271 28.18 -18.40 24.41
CA GLY A 271 27.77 -17.05 24.83
C GLY A 271 27.89 -15.93 23.78
N LYS A 272 28.70 -16.10 22.72
CA LYS A 272 28.81 -15.13 21.61
C LYS A 272 27.59 -15.23 20.69
N ARG A 273 26.80 -14.15 20.63
CA ARG A 273 25.69 -14.02 19.68
C ARG A 273 26.25 -13.61 18.32
N ALA A 274 25.96 -14.35 17.25
CA ALA A 274 26.29 -13.94 15.88
C ALA A 274 25.51 -12.68 15.44
N LYS A 275 24.51 -12.26 16.23
CA LYS A 275 23.66 -11.07 16.03
C LYS A 275 23.01 -11.02 14.63
N VAL A 276 22.75 -12.19 14.05
CA VAL A 276 22.09 -12.33 12.75
C VAL A 276 20.61 -12.03 12.86
N ASN A 277 20.16 -10.98 12.17
CA ASN A 277 18.75 -10.59 12.11
C ASN A 277 18.41 -10.07 10.72
N LEU A 278 17.24 -10.47 10.20
CA LEU A 278 16.70 -10.01 8.93
C LEU A 278 15.78 -8.79 9.13
N ALA A 279 15.80 -7.88 8.16
CA ALA A 279 14.69 -6.98 7.87
C ALA A 279 14.49 -6.91 6.36
N ARG A 280 13.34 -7.37 5.87
CA ARG A 280 13.05 -7.53 4.44
C ARG A 280 11.86 -6.67 4.01
N TYR A 281 11.99 -5.98 2.90
CA TYR A 281 10.90 -5.30 2.22
C TYR A 281 10.89 -5.72 0.75
N ALA A 282 10.04 -6.71 0.44
CA ALA A 282 10.01 -7.35 -0.87
C ALA A 282 11.36 -7.99 -1.23
N ASP A 283 12.02 -7.52 -2.28
CA ASP A 283 13.31 -7.94 -2.81
C ASP A 283 14.52 -7.24 -2.16
N ASP A 284 14.30 -6.10 -1.52
CA ASP A 284 15.31 -5.33 -0.78
C ASP A 284 15.32 -5.78 0.69
N PHE A 285 16.48 -6.18 1.20
CA PHE A 285 16.62 -6.63 2.59
C PHE A 285 17.97 -6.28 3.18
N ILE A 286 18.04 -6.28 4.50
CA ILE A 286 19.30 -6.20 5.23
C ILE A 286 19.42 -7.37 6.20
N VAL A 287 20.65 -7.86 6.36
CA VAL A 287 21.00 -8.81 7.42
C VAL A 287 22.09 -8.20 8.30
N THR A 288 21.85 -8.13 9.60
CA THR A 288 22.86 -7.66 10.54
C THR A 288 23.81 -8.78 10.94
N GLY A 289 25.06 -8.48 11.29
CA GLY A 289 26.04 -9.47 11.75
C GLY A 289 26.99 -8.92 12.79
N ALA A 290 27.58 -9.80 13.59
CA ALA A 290 28.57 -9.42 14.60
C ALA A 290 29.90 -9.00 13.97
N THR A 291 30.34 -9.68 12.91
CA THR A 291 31.56 -9.38 12.17
C THR A 291 31.30 -9.41 10.66
N ARG A 292 32.27 -8.91 9.88
CA ARG A 292 32.20 -8.90 8.42
C ARG A 292 32.25 -10.33 7.85
N GLU A 293 33.12 -11.15 8.42
CA GLU A 293 33.41 -12.52 8.00
C GLU A 293 32.16 -13.41 8.12
N VAL A 294 31.42 -13.31 9.24
CA VAL A 294 30.15 -14.03 9.42
C VAL A 294 29.14 -13.68 8.31
N LEU A 295 29.13 -12.42 7.84
CA LEU A 295 28.21 -12.00 6.79
C LEU A 295 28.65 -12.48 5.40
N GLU A 296 29.94 -12.41 5.10
CA GLU A 296 30.50 -12.76 3.79
C GLU A 296 30.66 -14.26 3.59
N GLU A 297 31.12 -15.00 4.60
CA GLU A 297 31.50 -16.41 4.50
C GLU A 297 30.39 -17.38 4.92
N GLU A 298 29.47 -16.97 5.80
CA GLU A 298 28.42 -17.86 6.30
C GLU A 298 27.02 -17.42 5.86
N VAL A 299 26.62 -16.18 6.16
CA VAL A 299 25.26 -15.69 5.86
C VAL A 299 25.01 -15.57 4.37
N ARG A 300 25.95 -15.01 3.60
CA ARG A 300 25.76 -14.79 2.16
C ARG A 300 25.61 -16.11 1.40
N PRO A 301 26.50 -17.12 1.53
CA PRO A 301 26.32 -18.41 0.85
C PRO A 301 25.01 -19.09 1.21
N LEU A 302 24.62 -19.05 2.49
CA LEU A 302 23.35 -19.61 2.96
C LEU A 302 22.13 -18.98 2.27
N LEU A 303 22.15 -17.66 2.07
CA LEU A 303 21.09 -16.96 1.33
C LEU A 303 21.13 -17.24 -0.17
N GLU A 304 22.33 -17.37 -0.76
CA GLU A 304 22.50 -17.74 -2.17
C GLU A 304 21.95 -19.14 -2.45
N ASP A 305 22.23 -20.12 -1.58
CA ASP A 305 21.70 -21.48 -1.68
C ASP A 305 20.17 -21.50 -1.55
N PHE A 306 19.63 -20.78 -0.54
CA PHE A 306 18.18 -20.62 -0.38
C PHE A 306 17.53 -20.05 -1.66
N LEU A 307 18.13 -19.02 -2.26
CA LEU A 307 17.60 -18.40 -3.47
C LEU A 307 17.73 -19.29 -4.70
N ARG A 308 18.82 -20.06 -4.81
CA ARG A 308 19.09 -20.95 -5.95
C ARG A 308 17.98 -21.98 -6.15
N GLU A 309 17.49 -22.58 -5.07
CA GLU A 309 16.34 -23.52 -5.10
C GLU A 309 15.08 -22.91 -5.74
N ARG A 310 14.90 -21.59 -5.61
CA ARG A 310 13.75 -20.82 -6.11
C ARG A 310 14.00 -20.25 -7.50
N GLY A 311 15.16 -20.49 -8.10
CA GLY A 311 15.60 -19.90 -9.37
C GLY A 311 16.00 -18.42 -9.26
N LEU A 312 16.37 -17.98 -8.05
CA LEU A 312 16.74 -16.60 -7.76
C LEU A 312 18.23 -16.48 -7.43
N GLU A 313 18.76 -15.27 -7.59
CA GLU A 313 20.16 -14.94 -7.33
C GLU A 313 20.26 -13.57 -6.66
N LEU A 314 21.23 -13.41 -5.76
CA LEU A 314 21.62 -12.08 -5.27
C LEU A 314 22.24 -11.26 -6.39
N SER A 315 22.07 -9.94 -6.32
CA SER A 315 22.68 -8.99 -7.25
C SER A 315 24.11 -8.70 -6.80
N PRO A 316 25.17 -9.17 -7.49
CA PRO A 316 26.55 -8.99 -7.04
C PRO A 316 26.94 -7.51 -6.92
N GLU A 317 26.47 -6.68 -7.86
CA GLU A 317 26.75 -5.23 -7.90
C GLU A 317 26.13 -4.44 -6.74
N LYS A 318 25.10 -5.00 -6.09
CA LYS A 318 24.34 -4.32 -5.03
C LYS A 318 24.49 -4.96 -3.67
N THR A 319 25.00 -6.19 -3.64
CA THR A 319 25.16 -6.94 -2.41
C THR A 319 26.49 -6.57 -1.80
N VAL A 320 26.46 -5.77 -0.73
CA VAL A 320 27.66 -5.20 -0.11
C VAL A 320 27.57 -5.38 1.40
N VAL A 321 28.71 -5.64 2.04
CA VAL A 321 28.83 -5.61 3.49
C VAL A 321 29.41 -4.27 3.91
N THR A 322 28.69 -3.56 4.77
CA THR A 322 29.02 -2.19 5.18
C THR A 322 28.98 -2.07 6.69
N HIS A 323 29.91 -1.29 7.23
CA HIS A 323 29.94 -0.97 8.64
C HIS A 323 28.96 0.17 8.97
N ILE A 324 28.26 0.08 10.10
CA ILE A 324 27.21 1.02 10.49
C ILE A 324 27.69 2.47 10.66
N SER A 325 28.98 2.67 10.93
CA SER A 325 29.59 4.01 11.04
C SER A 325 29.77 4.71 9.69
N GLU A 326 29.91 3.97 8.60
CA GLU A 326 29.94 4.48 7.22
C GLU A 326 28.51 4.84 6.77
N GLY A 327 27.59 3.96 7.14
CA GLY A 327 26.15 4.07 6.90
C GLY A 327 25.73 3.59 5.52
N PHE A 328 24.48 3.14 5.42
CA PHE A 328 23.93 2.54 4.21
C PHE A 328 22.55 3.11 3.86
N ASP A 329 22.11 2.92 2.62
CA ASP A 329 20.82 3.42 2.13
C ASP A 329 19.79 2.27 2.02
N PHE A 330 18.75 2.30 2.84
CA PHE A 330 17.65 1.32 2.81
C PHE A 330 16.30 2.01 2.68
N LEU A 331 15.49 1.62 1.70
CA LEU A 331 14.15 2.19 1.43
C LEU A 331 14.11 3.73 1.33
N GLY A 332 15.17 4.32 0.78
CA GLY A 332 15.32 5.77 0.62
C GLY A 332 15.69 6.52 1.90
N GLN A 333 16.04 5.81 2.98
CA GLN A 333 16.61 6.37 4.20
C GLN A 333 18.08 5.97 4.31
N ASN A 334 18.91 6.88 4.78
CA ASN A 334 20.28 6.60 5.17
C ASN A 334 20.31 6.22 6.66
N VAL A 335 20.86 5.06 6.97
CA VAL A 335 20.98 4.50 8.31
C VAL A 335 22.45 4.55 8.71
N ARG A 336 22.79 5.39 9.71
CA ARG A 336 24.19 5.58 10.12
C ARG A 336 24.31 5.84 11.62
N LYS A 337 25.33 5.27 12.25
CA LYS A 337 25.70 5.52 13.64
C LYS A 337 26.82 6.56 13.70
N TYR A 338 26.61 7.61 14.49
CA TYR A 338 27.56 8.69 14.74
C TYR A 338 27.90 8.66 16.23
N ASP A 339 29.14 8.38 16.59
CA ASP A 339 29.63 8.37 17.98
C ASP A 339 28.69 7.59 18.92
N GLY A 340 28.34 6.36 18.51
CA GLY A 340 27.42 5.49 19.26
C GLY A 340 25.92 5.79 19.09
N LYS A 341 25.53 6.92 18.50
CA LYS A 341 24.13 7.33 18.29
C LYS A 341 23.65 7.04 16.87
N LEU A 342 22.64 6.19 16.75
CA LEU A 342 22.01 5.88 15.46
C LEU A 342 21.09 7.02 15.00
N LEU A 343 21.38 7.58 13.82
CA LEU A 343 20.54 8.57 13.15
C LEU A 343 20.11 8.03 11.78
N ILE A 344 18.80 7.86 11.62
CA ILE A 344 18.21 7.53 10.32
C ILE A 344 17.71 8.84 9.71
N ARG A 345 18.15 9.16 8.50
CA ARG A 345 17.84 10.42 7.80
C ARG A 345 17.35 10.11 6.38
N PRO A 346 16.59 11.00 5.70
CA PRO A 346 16.31 10.83 4.28
C PRO A 346 17.61 10.73 3.49
N SER A 347 17.74 9.75 2.59
CA SER A 347 18.99 9.58 1.86
C SER A 347 19.25 10.72 0.88
N LYS A 348 20.52 11.03 0.63
CA LYS A 348 20.91 12.07 -0.34
C LYS A 348 20.33 11.79 -1.72
N LYS A 349 20.24 10.51 -2.11
CA LYS A 349 19.65 10.06 -3.38
C LYS A 349 18.15 10.37 -3.44
N SER A 350 17.39 10.06 -2.37
CA SER A 350 15.95 10.39 -2.29
C SER A 350 15.71 11.90 -2.38
N VAL A 351 16.46 12.70 -1.61
CA VAL A 351 16.34 14.18 -1.61
C VAL A 351 16.65 14.75 -2.99
N LYS A 352 17.74 14.33 -3.64
CA LYS A 352 18.12 14.79 -4.99
C LYS A 352 17.05 14.42 -6.03
N ALA A 353 16.53 13.20 -5.98
CA ALA A 353 15.47 12.76 -6.90
C ALA A 353 14.19 13.60 -6.73
N PHE A 354 13.78 13.84 -5.49
CA PHE A 354 12.62 14.67 -5.18
C PHE A 354 12.80 16.13 -5.67
N LEU A 355 13.92 16.78 -5.36
CA LEU A 355 14.19 18.14 -5.80
C LEU A 355 14.31 18.25 -7.32
N ARG A 356 14.83 17.21 -7.99
CA ARG A 356 14.86 17.14 -9.46
C ARG A 356 13.45 17.13 -10.03
N GLU A 357 12.55 16.33 -9.49
CA GLU A 357 11.15 16.27 -9.93
C GLU A 357 10.42 17.60 -9.67
N VAL A 358 10.62 18.22 -8.50
CA VAL A 358 10.05 19.55 -8.20
C VAL A 358 10.53 20.58 -9.21
N ARG A 359 11.85 20.65 -9.47
CA ARG A 359 12.42 21.56 -10.46
C ARG A 359 11.91 21.28 -11.86
N ARG A 360 11.73 20.01 -12.24
CA ARG A 360 11.17 19.61 -13.53
C ARG A 360 9.75 20.16 -13.70
N ARG A 361 8.89 20.04 -12.68
CA ARG A 361 7.53 20.60 -12.71
C ARG A 361 7.52 22.13 -12.78
N ILE A 362 8.37 22.80 -12.00
CA ILE A 362 8.50 24.26 -12.08
C ILE A 362 8.98 24.71 -13.47
N LYS A 363 9.96 23.99 -14.05
CA LYS A 363 10.51 24.29 -15.39
C LYS A 363 9.54 23.98 -16.53
N GLY A 364 8.67 22.99 -16.39
CA GLY A 364 7.60 22.69 -17.36
C GLY A 364 6.49 23.73 -17.32
N ASN A 365 6.15 24.22 -16.13
CA ASN A 365 5.08 25.20 -15.91
C ASN A 365 5.54 26.66 -15.98
N ARG A 366 6.24 27.04 -17.06
CA ARG A 366 6.75 28.42 -17.23
C ARG A 366 5.64 29.46 -17.34
N GLY A 367 4.54 29.12 -18.03
CA GLY A 367 3.41 30.01 -18.27
C GLY A 367 2.33 29.97 -17.19
N ALA A 368 2.38 28.99 -16.28
CA ALA A 368 1.32 28.74 -15.30
C ALA A 368 1.10 29.91 -14.32
N THR A 369 -0.07 29.95 -13.69
CA THR A 369 -0.29 30.86 -12.56
C THR A 369 0.39 30.31 -11.29
N ALA A 370 0.66 31.18 -10.31
CA ALA A 370 1.20 30.73 -9.02
C ALA A 370 0.27 29.74 -8.32
N GLY A 371 -1.06 29.92 -8.44
CA GLY A 371 -2.06 29.01 -7.86
C GLY A 371 -1.99 27.61 -8.49
N THR A 372 -1.92 27.52 -9.82
CA THR A 372 -1.76 26.26 -10.54
C THR A 372 -0.47 25.55 -10.11
N LEU A 373 0.64 26.28 -10.03
CA LEU A 373 1.92 25.72 -9.63
C LEU A 373 1.88 25.16 -8.19
N ILE A 374 1.24 25.88 -7.26
CA ILE A 374 1.02 25.42 -5.88
C ILE A 374 0.15 24.16 -5.86
N ALA A 375 -0.92 24.11 -6.66
CA ALA A 375 -1.81 22.96 -6.73
C ALA A 375 -1.09 21.68 -7.21
N GLU A 376 -0.12 21.82 -8.11
CA GLU A 376 0.72 20.69 -8.56
C GLU A 376 1.82 20.29 -7.57
N LEU A 377 2.46 21.27 -6.93
CA LEU A 377 3.60 21.02 -6.03
C LEU A 377 3.15 20.49 -4.67
N ASN A 378 2.03 20.98 -4.13
CA ASN A 378 1.58 20.63 -2.78
C ASN A 378 1.36 19.12 -2.57
N PRO A 379 0.67 18.37 -3.46
CA PRO A 379 0.53 16.92 -3.31
C PRO A 379 1.88 16.19 -3.34
N LEU A 380 2.80 16.63 -4.20
CA LEU A 380 4.14 16.07 -4.33
C LEU A 380 4.96 16.26 -3.04
N ILE A 381 5.00 17.50 -2.51
CA ILE A 381 5.70 17.83 -1.27
C ILE A 381 5.08 17.07 -0.10
N ARG A 382 3.74 17.10 0.05
CA ARG A 382 3.05 16.39 1.14
C ARG A 382 3.33 14.89 1.12
N GLY A 383 3.31 14.25 -0.05
CA GLY A 383 3.62 12.83 -0.18
C GLY A 383 5.03 12.50 0.29
N TRP A 384 6.02 13.25 -0.19
CA TRP A 384 7.42 13.04 0.20
C TRP A 384 7.68 13.30 1.68
N VAL A 385 7.10 14.37 2.23
CA VAL A 385 7.23 14.71 3.65
C VAL A 385 6.55 13.67 4.53
N ASN A 386 5.36 13.20 4.15
CA ASN A 386 4.65 12.15 4.90
C ASN A 386 5.40 10.82 4.89
N TYR A 387 6.14 10.51 3.81
CA TYR A 387 6.99 9.32 3.75
C TYR A 387 8.19 9.44 4.71
N HIS A 388 8.87 10.59 4.72
CA HIS A 388 10.08 10.80 5.52
C HIS A 388 9.84 11.29 6.95
N ARG A 389 8.59 11.56 7.37
CA ARG A 389 8.29 12.13 8.70
C ARG A 389 8.63 11.23 9.89
N HIS A 390 8.94 9.96 9.64
CA HIS A 390 9.19 8.95 10.67
C HIS A 390 10.66 8.86 11.11
N VAL A 391 11.56 9.49 10.35
CA VAL A 391 13.00 9.49 10.61
C VAL A 391 13.48 10.90 10.97
N VAL A 392 14.77 11.08 11.26
CA VAL A 392 15.36 12.37 11.62
C VAL A 392 15.43 13.30 10.39
N SER A 393 14.31 13.95 10.08
CA SER A 393 14.12 14.66 8.81
C SER A 393 14.00 16.18 8.92
N LYS A 394 13.97 16.76 10.13
CA LYS A 394 13.65 18.18 10.33
C LYS A 394 14.62 19.11 9.59
N THR A 395 15.92 18.90 9.75
CA THR A 395 16.95 19.69 9.04
C THR A 395 16.84 19.49 7.53
N THR A 396 16.63 18.26 7.07
CA THR A 396 16.44 17.97 5.64
C THR A 396 15.21 18.67 5.07
N PHE A 397 14.10 18.72 5.81
CA PHE A 397 12.88 19.42 5.40
C PHE A 397 13.13 20.93 5.25
N HIS A 398 13.89 21.53 6.16
CA HIS A 398 14.29 22.93 6.05
C HIS A 398 15.14 23.18 4.78
N THR A 399 16.15 22.35 4.52
CA THR A 399 16.97 22.43 3.30
C THR A 399 16.14 22.28 2.03
N VAL A 400 15.16 21.37 2.04
CA VAL A 400 14.24 21.14 0.92
C VAL A 400 13.35 22.35 0.70
N ASP A 401 12.72 22.89 1.74
CA ASP A 401 11.89 24.10 1.66
C ASP A 401 12.69 25.25 1.04
N HIS A 402 13.91 25.50 1.52
CA HIS A 402 14.80 26.53 0.99
C HIS A 402 15.11 26.32 -0.51
N ALA A 403 15.43 25.09 -0.90
CA ALA A 403 15.71 24.76 -2.31
C ALA A 403 14.49 24.95 -3.23
N ILE A 404 13.28 24.67 -2.73
CA ILE A 404 12.03 24.88 -3.47
C ILE A 404 11.73 26.37 -3.60
N VAL A 405 11.85 27.13 -2.51
CA VAL A 405 11.64 28.59 -2.52
C VAL A 405 12.60 29.27 -3.50
N ASN A 406 13.88 28.88 -3.53
CA ASN A 406 14.85 29.42 -4.49
C ASN A 406 14.48 29.09 -5.95
N ALA A 407 13.97 27.88 -6.22
CA ALA A 407 13.50 27.53 -7.56
C ALA A 407 12.26 28.34 -7.98
N LEU A 408 11.33 28.59 -7.04
CA LEU A 408 10.14 29.40 -7.27
C LEU A 408 10.48 30.89 -7.43
N TRP A 409 11.48 31.38 -6.70
CA TRP A 409 12.02 32.72 -6.85
C TRP A 409 12.59 32.94 -8.26
N ALA A 410 13.42 32.01 -8.74
CA ALA A 410 13.93 32.05 -10.11
C ALA A 410 12.81 32.01 -11.15
N TRP A 411 11.77 31.21 -10.92
CA TRP A 411 10.58 31.18 -11.77
C TRP A 411 9.85 32.53 -11.79
N ALA A 412 9.71 33.19 -10.64
CA ALA A 412 9.03 34.48 -10.50
C ALA A 412 9.82 35.62 -11.16
N ILE A 413 11.14 35.68 -10.96
CA ILE A 413 12.05 36.62 -11.65
C ILE A 413 11.92 36.49 -13.16
N ARG A 414 12.00 35.25 -13.68
CA ARG A 414 11.92 35.00 -15.12
C ARG A 414 10.61 35.51 -15.72
N ARG A 415 9.50 35.45 -14.97
CA ARG A 415 8.18 35.88 -15.44
C ARG A 415 8.03 37.40 -15.49
N HIS A 416 8.82 38.14 -14.71
CA HIS A 416 8.74 39.59 -14.59
C HIS A 416 10.13 40.23 -14.73
N ARG A 417 10.79 40.00 -15.86
CA ARG A 417 12.16 40.49 -16.12
C ARG A 417 12.30 42.00 -15.94
N ASN A 418 11.23 42.75 -16.23
CA ASN A 418 11.22 44.22 -16.23
C ASN A 418 10.64 44.82 -14.93
N LYS A 419 10.38 44.01 -13.88
CA LYS A 419 9.86 44.51 -12.60
C LYS A 419 10.92 44.41 -11.51
N PRO A 420 10.93 45.34 -10.54
CA PRO A 420 11.90 45.32 -9.46
C PRO A 420 11.68 44.09 -8.56
N LYS A 421 12.78 43.54 -8.02
CA LYS A 421 12.75 42.34 -7.16
C LYS A 421 11.79 42.49 -5.98
N ARG A 422 11.72 43.68 -5.37
CA ARG A 422 10.79 43.98 -4.27
C ARG A 422 9.33 43.76 -4.65
N TRP A 423 8.92 44.26 -5.82
CA TRP A 423 7.57 44.04 -6.35
C TRP A 423 7.28 42.55 -6.60
N ILE A 424 8.26 41.80 -7.12
CA ILE A 424 8.11 40.35 -7.35
C ILE A 424 7.93 39.62 -6.02
N LYS A 425 8.72 39.97 -5.00
CA LYS A 425 8.57 39.45 -3.63
C LYS A 425 7.17 39.75 -3.13
N ASP A 426 6.74 41.01 -3.13
CA ASP A 426 5.44 41.40 -2.55
C ASP A 426 4.25 40.79 -3.31
N LYS A 427 4.39 40.51 -4.61
CA LYS A 427 3.37 39.84 -5.42
C LYS A 427 3.20 38.35 -5.12
N TYR A 428 4.30 37.63 -4.87
CA TYR A 428 4.30 36.17 -4.83
C TYR A 428 4.60 35.58 -3.45
N PHE A 429 5.29 36.32 -2.58
CA PHE A 429 5.83 35.85 -1.30
C PHE A 429 5.29 36.71 -0.17
N HIS A 430 4.34 36.15 0.57
CA HIS A 430 3.66 36.84 1.66
C HIS A 430 4.16 36.36 3.02
N VAL A 431 3.88 37.18 4.04
CA VAL A 431 4.06 36.82 5.43
C VAL A 431 2.88 35.98 5.89
N HIS A 432 3.13 34.85 6.52
CA HIS A 432 2.09 34.02 7.11
C HIS A 432 2.57 33.50 8.48
N GLY A 433 2.02 34.07 9.55
CA GLY A 433 2.49 33.81 10.91
C GLY A 433 3.99 34.15 11.05
N PRO A 434 4.84 33.26 11.58
CA PRO A 434 6.26 33.55 11.75
C PRO A 434 7.08 33.52 10.45
N ARG A 435 6.51 33.07 9.32
CA ARG A 435 7.24 32.89 8.05
C ARG A 435 7.04 34.10 7.14
N ARG A 436 8.15 34.74 6.73
CA ARG A 436 8.15 35.98 5.93
C ARG A 436 8.25 35.78 4.41
N TRP A 437 8.40 34.52 3.95
CA TRP A 437 8.62 34.14 2.53
C TRP A 437 7.76 32.94 2.11
N VAL A 438 6.44 33.06 2.22
CA VAL A 438 5.51 31.99 1.81
C VAL A 438 5.01 32.25 0.40
N PHE A 439 5.31 31.33 -0.53
CA PHE A 439 4.82 31.42 -1.90
C PHE A 439 3.30 31.20 -1.95
N THR A 440 2.58 32.14 -2.53
CA THR A 440 1.11 32.14 -2.59
C THR A 440 0.60 32.40 -4.00
N GLY A 441 -0.63 31.96 -4.26
CA GLY A 441 -1.35 32.28 -5.49
C GLY A 441 -2.85 32.20 -5.27
N THR A 442 -3.62 32.47 -6.31
CA THR A 442 -5.08 32.31 -6.29
C THR A 442 -5.50 31.18 -7.24
N VAL A 443 -6.46 30.37 -6.80
CA VAL A 443 -7.14 29.36 -7.62
C VAL A 443 -8.64 29.63 -7.56
N LYS A 444 -9.37 29.30 -8.62
CA LYS A 444 -10.83 29.27 -8.59
C LYS A 444 -11.27 27.95 -7.97
N ASP A 445 -12.21 27.98 -7.04
CA ASP A 445 -12.86 26.77 -6.53
C ASP A 445 -13.99 26.30 -7.47
N ALA A 446 -14.70 25.24 -7.07
CA ALA A 446 -15.78 24.66 -7.85
C ALA A 446 -16.99 25.59 -8.02
N SER A 447 -17.14 26.60 -7.14
CA SER A 447 -18.18 27.62 -7.18
C SER A 447 -17.77 28.83 -8.03
N GLY A 448 -16.51 28.87 -8.50
CA GLY A 448 -15.95 29.98 -9.27
C GLY A 448 -15.23 31.04 -8.41
N ASP A 449 -15.25 30.89 -7.09
CA ASP A 449 -14.70 31.87 -6.15
C ASP A 449 -13.17 31.80 -6.07
N ARG A 450 -12.54 32.96 -5.88
CA ARG A 450 -11.08 33.07 -5.83
C ARG A 450 -10.59 32.74 -4.42
N LYS A 451 -9.95 31.58 -4.29
CA LYS A 451 -9.31 31.14 -3.05
C LYS A 451 -7.80 31.36 -3.09
N VAL A 452 -7.26 31.99 -2.06
CA VAL A 452 -5.82 32.08 -1.85
C VAL A 452 -5.28 30.73 -1.42
N VAL A 453 -4.30 30.22 -2.15
CA VAL A 453 -3.55 29.01 -1.84
C VAL A 453 -2.11 29.34 -1.54
N ARG A 454 -1.51 28.53 -0.67
CA ARG A 454 -0.11 28.66 -0.25
C ARG A 454 0.66 27.38 -0.50
N LEU A 455 1.95 27.52 -0.75
CA LEU A 455 2.86 26.40 -0.79
C LEU A 455 2.92 25.72 0.59
N PHE A 456 2.85 24.39 0.57
CA PHE A 456 2.99 23.57 1.75
C PHE A 456 4.45 23.55 2.21
N ALA A 457 4.65 23.79 3.51
CA ALA A 457 5.94 23.79 4.16
C ALA A 457 6.30 22.39 4.66
N ALA A 458 7.41 21.83 4.20
CA ALA A 458 7.86 20.52 4.65
C ALA A 458 8.23 20.52 6.14
N ASP A 459 8.86 21.60 6.61
CA ASP A 459 9.32 21.67 8.00
C ASP A 459 8.17 21.81 9.01
N GLN A 460 6.97 22.22 8.61
CA GLN A 460 5.83 22.37 9.53
C GLN A 460 5.30 21.01 9.98
N VAL A 461 5.62 19.93 9.27
CA VAL A 461 5.20 18.60 9.66
C VAL A 461 5.97 18.14 10.89
N ARG A 462 5.21 17.77 11.93
CA ARG A 462 5.77 17.12 13.12
C ARG A 462 6.35 15.76 12.73
N VAL A 463 7.67 15.68 12.89
CA VAL A 463 8.45 14.44 12.82
C VAL A 463 8.20 13.64 14.09
N GLY A 464 8.06 12.33 13.97
CA GLY A 464 7.91 11.45 15.12
C GLY A 464 8.09 9.99 14.70
N ARG A 465 8.68 9.19 15.59
CA ARG A 465 8.99 7.79 15.33
C ARG A 465 7.74 7.02 14.92
N HIS A 466 7.92 6.07 14.01
CA HIS A 466 6.85 5.19 13.58
C HIS A 466 6.57 4.15 14.67
N ARG A 467 5.29 3.85 14.89
CA ARG A 467 4.93 2.71 15.74
C ARG A 467 4.98 1.46 14.88
N ILE A 468 6.03 0.66 15.03
CA ILE A 468 6.12 -0.62 14.31
C ILE A 468 4.93 -1.53 14.62
N ILE A 469 4.45 -2.25 13.62
CA ILE A 469 3.49 -3.33 13.79
C ILE A 469 4.08 -4.47 14.66
N ARG A 470 3.25 -5.13 15.48
CA ARG A 470 3.65 -6.38 16.16
C ARG A 470 3.93 -7.47 15.12
N ALA A 471 4.96 -8.26 15.34
CA ALA A 471 5.50 -9.16 14.32
C ALA A 471 4.49 -10.28 13.98
N GLU A 472 3.78 -10.76 14.99
CA GLU A 472 2.78 -11.84 14.95
C GLU A 472 1.39 -11.35 14.51
N ALA A 473 1.21 -10.03 14.34
CA ALA A 473 -0.11 -9.47 14.04
C ALA A 473 -0.62 -9.92 12.67
N ASN A 474 -1.75 -10.62 12.66
CA ASN A 474 -2.37 -11.12 11.45
C ASN A 474 -3.71 -10.39 11.18
N PRO A 475 -3.84 -9.58 10.11
CA PRO A 475 -5.05 -8.81 9.79
C PRO A 475 -6.25 -9.65 9.34
N TYR A 476 -6.09 -10.96 9.20
CA TYR A 476 -7.15 -11.93 8.89
C TYR A 476 -7.61 -12.73 10.11
N ASP A 477 -6.90 -12.60 11.22
CA ASP A 477 -7.20 -13.28 12.47
C ASP A 477 -8.05 -12.38 13.39
N PRO A 478 -9.26 -12.82 13.79
CA PRO A 478 -10.14 -12.05 14.67
C PRO A 478 -9.49 -11.63 16.00
N ASP A 479 -8.56 -12.43 16.54
CA ASP A 479 -7.89 -12.14 17.81
C ASP A 479 -7.08 -10.83 17.76
N TRP A 480 -6.67 -10.41 16.56
CA TRP A 480 -5.92 -9.17 16.34
C TRP A 480 -6.80 -7.96 15.99
N GLU A 481 -8.11 -8.12 15.85
CA GLU A 481 -9.02 -7.03 15.48
C GLU A 481 -8.90 -5.82 16.44
N PRO A 482 -8.90 -5.99 17.79
CA PRO A 482 -8.76 -4.85 18.72
C PRO A 482 -7.44 -4.10 18.54
N TYR A 483 -6.36 -4.82 18.21
CA TYR A 483 -5.06 -4.22 17.94
C TYR A 483 -5.06 -3.38 16.66
N PHE A 484 -5.68 -3.87 15.58
CA PHE A 484 -5.79 -3.13 14.32
C PHE A 484 -6.77 -1.95 14.41
N GLU A 485 -7.84 -2.07 15.20
CA GLU A 485 -8.74 -0.95 15.51
C GLU A 485 -7.99 0.17 16.25
N ALA A 486 -7.28 -0.15 17.34
CA ALA A 486 -6.50 0.85 18.08
C ALA A 486 -5.42 1.54 17.21
N ARG A 487 -4.79 0.77 16.30
CA ARG A 487 -3.80 1.32 15.36
C ARG A 487 -4.45 2.24 14.32
N ARG A 488 -5.61 1.83 13.78
CA ARG A 488 -6.39 2.64 12.84
C ARG A 488 -6.84 3.95 13.48
N ASP A 489 -7.32 3.91 14.71
CA ASP A 489 -7.75 5.08 15.48
C ASP A 489 -6.61 6.09 15.63
N HIS A 490 -5.42 5.60 15.98
CA HIS A 490 -4.21 6.42 16.07
C HIS A 490 -3.84 7.04 14.72
N ASP A 491 -3.82 6.24 13.65
CA ASP A 491 -3.41 6.69 12.32
C ASP A 491 -4.40 7.70 11.72
N MET A 492 -5.71 7.45 11.87
CA MET A 492 -6.76 8.35 11.40
C MET A 492 -6.80 9.65 12.20
N THR A 493 -6.66 9.58 13.53
CA THR A 493 -6.56 10.79 14.37
C THR A 493 -5.40 11.68 13.93
N ARG A 494 -4.24 11.09 13.63
CA ARG A 494 -3.07 11.81 13.14
C ARG A 494 -3.22 12.32 11.71
N SER A 495 -3.89 11.57 10.83
CA SER A 495 -4.11 11.98 9.44
C SER A 495 -5.12 13.11 9.31
N LEU A 496 -6.14 13.12 10.17
CA LEU A 496 -7.17 14.16 10.22
C LEU A 496 -6.80 15.30 11.18
N ALA A 497 -5.61 15.25 11.79
CA ALA A 497 -5.11 16.31 12.66
C ALA A 497 -5.06 17.64 11.90
N GLY A 498 -5.81 18.64 12.38
CA GLY A 498 -5.98 19.93 11.73
C GLY A 498 -7.27 20.10 10.92
N ASN A 499 -8.05 19.03 10.72
CA ASN A 499 -9.43 19.10 10.22
C ASN A 499 -10.39 18.52 11.26
N TRP A 500 -10.72 19.35 12.26
CA TRP A 500 -11.51 18.94 13.42
C TRP A 500 -12.90 18.45 13.03
N GLN A 501 -13.51 19.04 11.99
CA GLN A 501 -14.81 18.65 11.47
C GLN A 501 -14.80 17.21 10.96
N LEU A 502 -13.85 16.86 10.07
CA LEU A 502 -13.72 15.50 9.55
C LEU A 502 -13.35 14.50 10.65
N LEU A 503 -12.45 14.87 11.57
CA LEU A 503 -12.09 14.02 12.70
C LEU A 503 -13.29 13.74 13.60
N ARG A 504 -14.12 14.75 13.87
CA ARG A 504 -15.35 14.61 14.66
C ARG A 504 -16.36 13.70 13.95
N LEU A 505 -16.64 13.92 12.66
CA LEU A 505 -17.50 13.04 11.88
C LEU A 505 -17.00 11.59 11.90
N TRP A 506 -15.70 11.39 11.67
CA TRP A 506 -15.10 10.06 11.69
C TRP A 506 -15.27 9.38 13.06
N ARG A 507 -15.06 10.10 14.17
CA ARG A 507 -15.27 9.57 15.53
C ARG A 507 -16.74 9.28 15.83
N GLU A 508 -17.65 10.16 15.47
CA GLU A 508 -19.10 9.98 15.67
C GLU A 508 -19.62 8.73 14.95
N GLN A 509 -19.00 8.36 13.81
CA GLN A 509 -19.31 7.16 13.05
C GLN A 509 -18.49 5.92 13.47
N ASN A 510 -17.76 5.98 14.59
CA ASN A 510 -16.83 4.93 15.04
C ASN A 510 -15.81 4.51 13.96
N GLY A 511 -15.44 5.46 13.09
CA GLY A 511 -14.52 5.25 11.99
C GLY A 511 -15.04 4.31 10.89
N ARG A 512 -16.34 4.04 10.83
CA ARG A 512 -16.99 3.16 9.86
C ARG A 512 -17.89 3.95 8.92
N CYS A 513 -18.01 3.47 7.69
CA CYS A 513 -18.94 4.04 6.71
C CYS A 513 -20.38 3.66 7.10
N PRO A 514 -21.32 4.62 7.21
CA PRO A 514 -22.72 4.31 7.56
C PRO A 514 -23.46 3.37 6.60
N LEU A 515 -23.01 3.24 5.35
CA LEU A 515 -23.69 2.41 4.35
C LEU A 515 -23.18 0.97 4.29
N CYS A 516 -21.86 0.78 4.28
CA CYS A 516 -21.26 -0.55 4.13
C CYS A 516 -20.65 -1.10 5.42
N HIS A 517 -20.66 -0.30 6.50
CA HIS A 517 -20.11 -0.62 7.82
C HIS A 517 -18.62 -1.01 7.87
N GLU A 518 -17.93 -0.87 6.74
CA GLU A 518 -16.49 -1.07 6.66
C GLU A 518 -15.71 0.14 7.19
N PRO A 519 -14.48 -0.08 7.70
CA PRO A 519 -13.65 1.01 8.20
C PRO A 519 -13.29 2.04 7.13
N VAL A 520 -13.46 3.32 7.46
CA VAL A 520 -12.97 4.46 6.67
C VAL A 520 -11.52 4.73 7.07
N THR A 521 -10.62 4.63 6.09
CA THR A 521 -9.17 4.79 6.26
C THR A 521 -8.60 5.76 5.23
N THR A 522 -7.35 6.21 5.43
CA THR A 522 -6.59 6.98 4.44
C THR A 522 -6.41 6.24 3.11
N GLN A 523 -6.43 4.92 3.12
CA GLN A 523 -6.29 4.08 1.92
C GLN A 523 -7.60 3.95 1.16
N SER A 524 -8.72 3.73 1.87
CA SER A 524 -10.04 3.66 1.25
C SER A 524 -10.51 5.02 0.73
N GLY A 525 -9.97 6.10 1.29
CA GLY A 525 -10.48 7.44 1.09
C GLY A 525 -11.88 7.63 1.66
N TRP A 526 -12.40 8.84 1.52
CA TRP A 526 -13.76 9.20 1.95
C TRP A 526 -14.27 10.39 1.13
N HIS A 527 -15.58 10.45 0.96
CA HIS A 527 -16.31 11.64 0.56
C HIS A 527 -17.15 12.12 1.74
N ASP A 528 -17.23 13.44 1.85
CA ASP A 528 -18.05 14.13 2.83
C ASP A 528 -19.41 14.42 2.19
N HIS A 529 -20.45 13.80 2.74
CA HIS A 529 -21.78 13.73 2.15
C HIS A 529 -22.78 14.48 3.01
N HIS A 530 -23.59 15.33 2.40
CA HIS A 530 -24.73 15.97 3.04
C HIS A 530 -25.94 15.04 3.03
N ILE A 531 -26.52 14.75 4.21
CA ILE A 531 -27.70 13.87 4.38
C ILE A 531 -28.90 14.49 3.67
N VAL A 532 -29.16 15.76 3.96
CA VAL A 532 -30.07 16.63 3.21
C VAL A 532 -29.21 17.50 2.30
N TRP A 533 -29.50 17.44 1.01
CA TRP A 533 -28.74 18.18 0.01
C TRP A 533 -28.87 19.69 0.22
N ARG A 534 -27.78 20.43 -0.02
CA ARG A 534 -27.81 21.89 0.07
C ARG A 534 -28.83 22.53 -0.88
N SER A 535 -28.99 21.97 -2.07
CA SER A 535 -30.02 22.39 -3.04
C SER A 535 -31.45 22.15 -2.57
N GLN A 536 -31.64 21.28 -1.57
CA GLN A 536 -32.93 20.94 -0.96
C GLN A 536 -33.09 21.56 0.44
N GLY A 537 -32.32 22.62 0.75
CA GLY A 537 -32.41 23.33 2.02
C GLY A 537 -31.55 22.74 3.16
N GLY A 538 -30.71 21.75 2.88
CA GLY A 538 -29.81 21.16 3.87
C GLY A 538 -28.70 22.13 4.32
N ASN A 539 -28.46 22.20 5.63
CA ASN A 539 -27.41 23.05 6.20
C ASN A 539 -26.00 22.44 6.01
N ASP A 540 -24.95 23.23 6.25
CA ASP A 540 -23.56 22.74 6.18
C ASP A 540 -22.99 22.25 7.54
N GLY A 541 -23.88 22.12 8.53
CA GLY A 541 -23.54 21.68 9.86
C GLY A 541 -23.07 20.23 9.90
N LEU A 542 -22.39 19.86 10.97
CA LEU A 542 -21.89 18.49 11.16
C LEU A 542 -23.02 17.49 11.34
N GLU A 543 -24.16 17.92 11.88
CA GLU A 543 -25.39 17.16 12.02
C GLU A 543 -25.95 16.67 10.67
N ASN A 544 -25.73 17.43 9.60
CA ASN A 544 -26.18 17.10 8.25
C ASN A 544 -25.08 16.43 7.41
N ARG A 545 -23.96 16.00 8.00
CA ARG A 545 -22.81 15.45 7.26
C ARG A 545 -22.39 14.07 7.75
N VAL A 546 -21.97 13.23 6.82
CA VAL A 546 -21.43 11.88 7.07
C VAL A 546 -20.26 11.56 6.14
N LEU A 547 -19.39 10.64 6.57
CA LEU A 547 -18.25 10.20 5.76
C LEU A 547 -18.58 8.86 5.12
N LEU A 548 -18.66 8.85 3.80
CA LEU A 548 -18.91 7.66 3.02
C LEU A 548 -17.65 7.27 2.25
N HIS A 549 -17.45 5.97 2.02
CA HIS A 549 -16.51 5.56 0.98
C HIS A 549 -16.95 6.15 -0.38
N PRO A 550 -16.02 6.50 -1.29
CA PRO A 550 -16.37 7.08 -2.57
C PRO A 550 -17.42 6.30 -3.37
N THR A 551 -17.45 4.97 -3.24
CA THR A 551 -18.43 4.12 -3.93
C THR A 551 -19.77 4.03 -3.21
N CYS A 552 -19.77 4.05 -1.87
CA CYS A 552 -20.99 4.21 -1.09
C CYS A 552 -21.66 5.55 -1.39
N HIS A 553 -20.86 6.62 -1.52
CA HIS A 553 -21.34 7.93 -1.93
C HIS A 553 -22.02 7.88 -3.32
N LEU A 554 -21.38 7.26 -4.31
CA LEU A 554 -21.99 7.08 -5.64
C LEU A 554 -23.28 6.26 -5.60
N GLN A 555 -23.35 5.24 -4.74
CA GLN A 555 -24.54 4.40 -4.56
C GLN A 555 -25.72 5.20 -4.02
N VAL A 556 -25.45 6.07 -3.04
CA VAL A 556 -26.44 7.00 -2.47
C VAL A 556 -27.00 7.92 -3.55
N HIS A 557 -26.11 8.51 -4.36
CA HIS A 557 -26.51 9.38 -5.47
C HIS A 557 -27.30 8.66 -6.56
N SER A 558 -26.93 7.43 -6.92
CA SER A 558 -27.59 6.71 -8.00
C SER A 558 -28.92 6.09 -7.62
N GLN A 559 -29.13 5.76 -6.34
CA GLN A 559 -30.34 5.08 -5.86
C GLN A 559 -31.25 5.95 -5.01
N GLY A 560 -30.86 7.19 -4.68
CA GLY A 560 -31.61 8.04 -3.76
C GLY A 560 -31.71 7.44 -2.34
N ILE A 561 -30.72 6.65 -1.92
CA ILE A 561 -30.72 6.05 -0.58
C ILE A 561 -30.59 7.15 0.47
N SER A 562 -31.55 7.22 1.40
CA SER A 562 -31.41 8.09 2.57
C SER A 562 -30.36 7.52 3.52
N VAL A 563 -29.31 8.30 3.81
CA VAL A 563 -28.26 7.91 4.76
C VAL A 563 -28.55 8.53 6.11
N ALA A 564 -28.86 7.71 7.11
CA ALA A 564 -29.00 8.19 8.48
C ALA A 564 -27.63 8.38 9.14
N LYS A 565 -27.52 9.42 9.97
CA LYS A 565 -26.35 9.60 10.83
C LYS A 565 -26.35 8.53 11.93
N PRO A 566 -25.25 7.80 12.15
CA PRO A 566 -25.17 6.85 13.26
C PRO A 566 -25.40 7.56 14.60
N ARG A 567 -26.14 6.94 15.52
CA ARG A 567 -26.23 7.46 16.90
C ARG A 567 -24.82 7.54 17.49
N PRO A 568 -24.40 8.68 18.05
CA PRO A 568 -23.08 8.80 18.63
C PRO A 568 -22.95 7.76 19.75
N ALA A 569 -21.96 6.86 19.63
CA ALA A 569 -21.66 5.93 20.70
C ALA A 569 -21.27 6.75 21.93
N LYS A 570 -21.89 6.49 23.09
CA LYS A 570 -21.48 7.02 24.39
C LYS A 570 -20.08 6.47 24.75
N ARG A 571 -19.03 6.87 24.04
CA ARG A 571 -17.65 6.65 24.49
C ARG A 571 -17.31 7.78 25.43
N ALA A 572 -17.14 7.44 26.71
CA ALA A 572 -16.70 8.35 27.76
C ALA A 572 -15.50 9.16 27.25
N PHE A 573 -15.69 10.48 27.15
CA PHE A 573 -14.67 11.43 26.77
C PHE A 573 -13.56 11.44 27.83
N ARG A 574 -12.58 10.54 27.74
CA ARG A 574 -11.30 10.77 28.42
C ARG A 574 -10.50 11.75 27.57
N LYS A 575 -10.46 13.00 28.03
CA LYS A 575 -9.47 14.00 27.62
C LYS A 575 -8.08 13.36 27.74
N ALA A 576 -7.31 13.37 26.66
CA ALA A 576 -5.89 13.06 26.62
C ALA A 576 -5.18 14.11 25.79
#